data_AF-A0A0F2LQ67-F1
#
_entry.id   AF-A0A0F2LQ67-F1
#
_cell.length_a   1.000
_cell.length_b   1.000
_cell.length_c   1.000
_cell.angle_alpha   90.00
_cell.angle_beta   90.00
_cell.angle_gamma   90.00
#
_symmetry.space_group_name_H-M   'P 1'
#
loop_
_entity.id
_entity.type
_entity.pdbx_description
1 polymer ?
#
loop_
_entity_poly.entity_id
_entity_poly.type
_entity_poly.pdbx_seq_one_letter_code
_entity_poly.pdbx_strand_id
1 'polypeptide(L)'
;IVSLFVFDVLADLFHYGFGGQPLYFIYEPLTYGAFIDLTIAITRGHIVGLGLNSHQTALAVLEGGIIGFLWSISGPILYEAFLRPFIYGAVVDCQKVIFDLVTAIPGTTIVGAIGGLSSNRVGRAVQV
;
A
#
# COMPACT_ATOMS: atom_id res chain seq x y z
N ILE A 1 6.84 7.01 6.06
CA ILE A 1 6.40 8.08 5.10
C ILE A 1 7.51 8.66 4.20
N VAL A 2 8.58 9.30 4.71
CA VAL A 2 9.50 10.13 3.89
C VAL A 2 10.19 9.37 2.74
N SER A 3 10.62 8.12 2.97
CA SER A 3 11.31 7.34 1.94
C SER A 3 10.40 6.93 0.78
N LEU A 4 9.14 6.61 1.08
CA LEU A 4 8.13 6.24 0.08
C LEU A 4 7.72 7.49 -0.71
N PHE A 5 7.53 8.61 0.00
CA PHE A 5 7.31 9.92 -0.62
C PHE A 5 8.43 10.30 -1.60
N VAL A 6 9.70 10.12 -1.23
CA VAL A 6 10.82 10.42 -2.13
C VAL A 6 10.86 9.46 -3.32
N PHE A 7 10.58 8.18 -3.10
CA PHE A 7 10.51 7.18 -4.17
C PHE A 7 9.41 7.52 -5.18
N ASP A 8 8.19 7.79 -4.72
CA ASP A 8 7.04 8.10 -5.59
C ASP A 8 7.28 9.40 -6.37
N VAL A 9 7.82 10.45 -5.72
CA VAL A 9 8.19 11.72 -6.40
C VAL A 9 9.21 11.48 -7.51
N LEU A 10 10.23 10.68 -7.27
CA LEU A 10 11.26 10.39 -8.28
C LEU A 10 10.70 9.48 -9.38
N ALA A 11 9.95 8.43 -9.03
CA ALA A 11 9.36 7.49 -9.97
C ALA A 11 8.40 8.19 -10.94
N ASP A 12 7.51 9.05 -10.43
CA ASP A 12 6.57 9.84 -11.23
C ASP A 12 7.30 10.85 -12.13
N LEU A 13 8.33 11.53 -11.60
CA LEU A 13 9.11 12.49 -12.37
C LEU A 13 9.83 11.82 -13.55
N PHE A 14 10.38 10.62 -13.36
CA PHE A 14 11.08 9.88 -14.41
C PHE A 14 10.14 9.16 -15.38
N HIS A 15 8.97 8.68 -14.95
CA HIS A 15 8.02 7.96 -15.82
C HIS A 15 7.06 8.89 -16.57
N TYR A 16 6.56 9.94 -15.93
CA TYR A 16 5.46 10.75 -16.46
C TYR A 16 5.84 12.23 -16.71
N GLY A 17 6.98 12.69 -16.20
CA GLY A 17 7.41 14.08 -16.30
C GLY A 17 6.39 15.05 -15.68
N PHE A 18 6.34 16.29 -16.15
CA PHE A 18 5.41 17.32 -15.66
C PHE A 18 4.10 17.41 -16.46
N GLY A 19 3.84 16.45 -17.35
CA GLY A 19 2.98 16.67 -18.51
C GLY A 19 1.62 15.98 -18.54
N GLY A 20 1.27 15.03 -17.66
CA GLY A 20 0.07 14.26 -18.00
C GLY A 20 -0.59 13.27 -17.05
N GLN A 21 -0.10 12.98 -15.84
CA GLN A 21 -0.94 12.24 -14.90
C GLN A 21 -1.02 12.87 -13.51
N PRO A 22 -2.19 12.70 -12.85
CA PRO A 22 -2.51 13.31 -11.59
C PRO A 22 -1.52 13.03 -10.48
N LEU A 23 -1.71 13.77 -9.38
CA LEU A 23 -1.11 13.65 -8.05
C LEU A 23 -1.26 12.23 -7.43
N TYR A 24 -0.90 11.18 -8.17
CA TYR A 24 -0.81 9.81 -7.68
C TYR A 24 0.21 9.76 -6.54
N PHE A 25 1.32 10.49 -6.69
CA PHE A 25 2.22 10.90 -5.62
C PHE A 25 1.57 11.39 -4.31
N ILE A 26 0.36 12.01 -4.29
CA ILE A 26 -0.23 12.42 -2.99
C ILE A 26 -0.89 11.23 -2.33
N TYR A 27 -1.65 10.41 -3.07
CA TYR A 27 -2.37 9.30 -2.44
C TYR A 27 -1.45 8.12 -2.15
N GLU A 28 -0.44 7.80 -2.97
CA GLU A 28 0.43 6.64 -2.74
C GLU A 28 1.20 6.70 -1.40
N PRO A 29 1.93 7.77 -1.06
CA PRO A 29 2.63 7.86 0.22
C PRO A 29 1.68 8.17 1.39
N LEU A 30 0.56 8.88 1.16
CA LEU A 30 -0.43 9.12 2.22
C LEU A 30 -1.29 7.90 2.52
N THR A 31 -1.45 6.97 1.59
CA THR A 31 -2.29 5.79 1.80
C THR A 31 -1.40 4.57 1.99
N TYR A 32 -0.60 4.17 1.01
CA TYR A 32 0.29 3.01 1.15
C TYR A 32 1.31 3.21 2.26
N GLY A 33 1.98 4.36 2.30
CA GLY A 33 2.94 4.69 3.35
C GLY A 33 2.30 4.79 4.73
N ALA A 34 1.12 5.39 4.86
CA ALA A 34 0.42 5.48 6.14
C ALA A 34 -0.07 4.10 6.64
N PHE A 35 -0.51 3.20 5.77
CA PHE A 35 -0.90 1.85 6.16
C PHE A 35 0.28 1.02 6.67
N ILE A 36 1.46 1.18 6.07
CA ILE A 36 2.69 0.58 6.60
C ILE A 36 3.02 1.18 7.97
N ASP A 37 3.04 2.51 8.09
CA ASP A 37 3.39 3.18 9.36
C ASP A 37 2.39 2.83 10.48
N LEU A 38 1.09 2.71 10.16
CA LEU A 38 0.06 2.23 11.07
C LEU A 38 0.35 0.79 11.53
N THR A 39 0.74 -0.07 10.60
CA THR A 39 1.09 -1.46 10.93
C THR A 39 2.34 -1.52 11.80
N ILE A 40 3.35 -0.69 11.54
CA ILE A 40 4.54 -0.55 12.41
C ILE A 40 4.14 -0.10 13.81
N ALA A 41 3.25 0.88 13.93
CA ALA A 41 2.79 1.38 15.22
C ALA A 41 2.03 0.30 16.02
N ILE A 42 1.14 -0.45 15.35
CA ILE A 42 0.37 -1.55 15.96
C ILE A 42 1.29 -2.69 16.39
N THR A 43 2.24 -3.07 15.53
CA THR A 43 3.23 -4.13 15.79
C THR A 43 4.36 -3.68 16.72
N ARG A 44 4.36 -2.41 17.16
CA ARG A 44 5.37 -1.80 18.03
C ARG A 44 6.80 -1.96 17.50
N GLY A 45 6.97 -1.88 16.18
CA GLY A 45 8.25 -2.05 15.50
C GLY A 45 8.61 -3.48 15.10
N HIS A 46 7.80 -4.48 15.45
CA HIS A 46 7.97 -5.88 15.05
C HIS A 46 7.19 -6.25 13.78
N ILE A 47 7.27 -5.39 12.76
CA ILE A 47 6.54 -5.61 11.51
C ILE A 47 7.04 -6.87 10.80
N VAL A 48 6.13 -7.55 10.13
CA VAL A 48 6.35 -8.78 9.38
C VAL A 48 6.93 -9.89 10.28
N GLY A 49 6.55 -9.90 11.56
CA GLY A 49 7.05 -10.86 12.55
C GLY A 49 8.56 -10.78 12.84
N LEU A 50 9.22 -9.70 12.43
CA LEU A 50 10.66 -9.49 12.68
C LEU A 50 10.92 -9.25 14.17
N GLY A 51 11.87 -10.00 14.75
CA GLY A 51 12.23 -9.91 16.18
C GLY A 51 11.39 -10.74 17.15
N LEU A 52 10.45 -11.57 16.68
CA LEU A 52 9.68 -12.52 17.51
C LEU A 52 10.25 -13.94 17.46
N ASN A 53 10.20 -14.73 18.53
CA ASN A 53 10.79 -16.08 18.53
C ASN A 53 9.86 -17.20 18.02
N SER A 54 8.58 -16.91 17.79
CA SER A 54 7.56 -17.92 17.44
C SER A 54 6.57 -17.38 16.41
N HIS A 55 6.11 -18.24 15.49
CA HIS A 55 5.11 -17.95 14.45
C HIS A 55 5.42 -16.77 13.50
N GLN A 56 6.69 -16.37 13.36
CA GLN A 56 7.11 -15.22 12.55
C GLN A 56 6.60 -15.27 11.10
N THR A 57 6.68 -16.43 10.45
CA THR A 57 6.27 -16.60 9.05
C THR A 57 4.76 -16.46 8.88
N ALA A 58 3.97 -17.00 9.81
CA ALA A 58 2.52 -16.89 9.75
C ALA A 58 2.05 -15.45 9.99
N LEU A 59 2.68 -14.76 10.95
CA LEU A 59 2.46 -13.34 11.21
C LEU A 59 2.86 -12.47 10.02
N ALA A 60 4.01 -12.75 9.39
CA ALA A 60 4.47 -12.06 8.18
C ALA A 60 3.45 -12.13 7.03
N VAL A 61 2.91 -13.32 6.77
CA VAL A 61 1.90 -13.55 5.74
C VAL A 61 0.60 -12.85 6.09
N LEU A 62 0.17 -12.90 7.35
CA LEU A 62 -1.06 -12.27 7.82
C LEU A 62 -0.97 -10.74 7.78
N GLU A 63 0.09 -10.16 8.33
CA GLU A 63 0.31 -8.71 8.32
C GLU A 63 0.48 -8.19 6.89
N GLY A 64 1.25 -8.90 6.05
CA GLY A 64 1.35 -8.58 4.62
C GLY A 64 -0.01 -8.64 3.92
N GLY A 65 -0.82 -9.66 4.22
CA GLY A 65 -2.17 -9.79 3.68
C GLY A 65 -3.09 -8.65 4.11
N ILE A 66 -3.05 -8.25 5.39
CA ILE A 66 -3.80 -7.11 5.90
C ILE A 66 -3.38 -5.81 5.21
N ILE A 67 -2.08 -5.58 5.06
CA ILE A 67 -1.57 -4.41 4.32
C ILE A 67 -2.08 -4.43 2.88
N GLY A 68 -1.99 -5.57 2.19
CA GLY A 68 -2.51 -5.75 0.83
C GLY A 68 -4.02 -5.51 0.73
N PHE A 69 -4.78 -5.93 1.73
CA PHE A 69 -6.21 -5.62 1.82
C PHE A 69 -6.45 -4.12 1.99
N LEU A 70 -5.76 -3.45 2.92
CA LEU A 70 -5.90 -2.00 3.11
C LEU A 70 -5.54 -1.23 1.84
N TRP A 71 -4.55 -1.71 1.09
CA TRP A 71 -4.14 -1.13 -0.18
C TRP A 71 -5.20 -1.27 -1.27
N SER A 72 -6.08 -2.27 -1.22
CA SER A 72 -7.21 -2.38 -2.16
C SER A 72 -8.18 -1.19 -2.09
N ILE A 73 -8.22 -0.48 -0.97
CA ILE A 73 -9.12 0.65 -0.72
C ILE A 73 -8.58 1.93 -1.37
N SER A 74 -7.26 2.05 -1.49
CA SER A 74 -6.57 3.28 -1.92
C SER A 74 -7.04 3.80 -3.28
N GLY A 75 -6.99 2.99 -4.34
CA GLY A 75 -7.38 3.39 -5.69
C GLY A 75 -8.89 3.64 -5.81
N PRO A 76 -9.74 2.63 -5.57
CA PRO A 76 -11.18 2.75 -5.77
C PRO A 76 -11.87 3.76 -4.83
N ILE A 77 -11.50 3.80 -3.55
CA ILE A 77 -12.19 4.66 -2.58
C ILE A 77 -11.46 5.99 -2.41
N LEU A 78 -10.17 5.97 -2.08
CA LEU A 78 -9.46 7.20 -1.72
C LEU A 78 -9.12 8.04 -2.96
N TYR A 79 -8.74 7.41 -4.07
CA TYR A 79 -8.48 8.13 -5.31
C TYR A 79 -9.75 8.38 -6.14
N GLU A 80 -10.39 7.33 -6.64
CA GLU A 80 -11.52 7.45 -7.60
C GLU A 80 -12.76 8.08 -7.00
N ALA A 81 -13.17 7.68 -5.79
CA ALA A 81 -14.39 8.19 -5.17
C ALA A 81 -14.19 9.48 -4.38
N PHE A 82 -12.98 9.72 -3.82
CA PHE A 82 -12.70 10.88 -2.96
C PHE A 82 -11.83 11.94 -3.64
N LEU A 83 -10.55 11.67 -3.94
CA LEU A 83 -9.62 12.71 -4.41
C LEU A 83 -9.92 13.21 -5.83
N ARG A 84 -10.26 12.30 -6.76
CA ARG A 84 -10.44 12.62 -8.18
C ARG A 84 -11.58 13.63 -8.44
N PRO A 85 -12.74 13.56 -7.76
CA PRO A 85 -13.74 14.62 -7.80
C PRO A 85 -13.26 15.99 -7.32
N PHE A 86 -12.47 16.04 -6.23
CA PHE A 86 -11.98 17.31 -5.70
C PHE A 86 -10.90 17.94 -6.58
N ILE A 87 -10.01 17.14 -7.15
CA ILE A 87 -8.85 17.63 -7.92
C ILE A 87 -9.25 17.94 -9.37
N TYR A 88 -10.08 17.09 -9.99
CA TYR A 88 -10.40 17.17 -11.42
C TYR A 88 -11.87 17.50 -11.73
N GLY A 89 -12.72 17.69 -10.73
CA GLY A 89 -14.16 17.86 -10.94
C GLY A 89 -14.81 16.63 -11.58
N ALA A 90 -14.21 15.44 -11.39
CA ALA A 90 -14.71 14.21 -11.98
C ALA A 90 -16.05 13.77 -11.35
N VAL A 91 -16.92 13.18 -12.17
CA VAL A 91 -18.16 12.56 -11.70
C VAL A 91 -17.84 11.16 -11.15
N VAL A 92 -18.31 10.88 -9.94
CA VAL A 92 -18.12 9.57 -9.30
C VAL A 92 -19.08 8.55 -9.90
N ASP A 93 -18.53 7.48 -10.47
CA ASP A 93 -19.29 6.29 -10.84
C ASP A 93 -19.20 5.25 -9.72
N CYS A 94 -20.25 5.18 -8.90
CA CYS A 94 -20.31 4.25 -7.77
C CYS A 94 -20.28 2.78 -8.20
N GLN A 95 -20.79 2.43 -9.38
CA GLN A 95 -20.78 1.04 -9.85
C GLN A 95 -19.36 0.61 -10.22
N LYS A 96 -18.63 1.48 -10.93
CA LYS A 96 -17.21 1.27 -11.23
C LYS A 96 -16.39 1.14 -9.95
N VAL A 97 -16.57 2.06 -9.00
CA VAL A 97 -15.83 2.04 -7.73
C VAL A 97 -16.02 0.73 -6.97
N ILE A 98 -17.26 0.24 -6.85
CA ILE A 98 -17.55 -1.02 -6.16
C ILE A 98 -16.93 -2.20 -6.90
N PHE A 99 -17.06 -2.24 -8.23
CA PHE A 99 -16.49 -3.31 -9.04
C PHE A 99 -14.97 -3.37 -8.91
N ASP A 100 -14.29 -2.22 -9.04
CA ASP A 100 -12.84 -2.13 -8.91
C ASP A 100 -12.38 -2.54 -7.50
N LEU A 101 -13.09 -2.14 -6.44
CA LEU A 101 -12.77 -2.54 -5.07
C LEU A 101 -12.88 -4.05 -4.87
N VAL A 102 -14.00 -4.65 -5.26
CA VAL A 102 -14.25 -6.08 -5.07
C VAL A 102 -13.26 -6.94 -5.86
N THR A 103 -12.89 -6.49 -7.06
CA THR A 103 -11.93 -7.20 -7.91
C THR A 103 -10.48 -6.99 -7.47
N ALA A 104 -10.15 -5.85 -6.87
CA ALA A 104 -8.82 -5.58 -6.33
C ALA A 104 -8.52 -6.39 -5.05
N ILE A 105 -9.50 -6.53 -4.14
CA ILE A 105 -9.30 -7.15 -2.82
C ILE A 105 -8.57 -8.50 -2.89
N PRO A 106 -8.99 -9.50 -3.69
CA PRO A 106 -8.33 -10.80 -3.72
C PRO A 106 -6.87 -10.69 -4.19
N GLY A 107 -6.64 -9.94 -5.27
CA GLY A 107 -5.32 -9.80 -5.88
C GLY A 107 -4.34 -9.09 -4.95
N THR A 108 -4.72 -7.93 -4.41
CA THR A 108 -3.83 -7.14 -3.56
C THR A 108 -3.58 -7.82 -2.22
N THR A 109 -4.56 -8.53 -1.66
CA THR A 109 -4.37 -9.30 -0.41
C THR A 109 -3.36 -10.44 -0.61
N ILE A 110 -3.44 -11.18 -1.72
CA ILE A 110 -2.49 -12.25 -2.04
C ILE A 110 -1.08 -11.68 -2.27
N VAL A 111 -0.97 -10.61 -3.06
CA VAL A 111 0.32 -9.95 -3.32
C VAL A 111 0.92 -9.40 -2.03
N GLY A 112 0.10 -8.79 -1.16
CA GLY A 112 0.51 -8.31 0.15
C GLY A 112 1.04 -9.44 1.03
N ALA A 113 0.36 -10.59 1.06
CA ALA A 113 0.79 -11.76 1.81
C ALA A 113 2.15 -12.30 1.33
N ILE A 114 2.36 -12.34 0.00
CA ILE A 114 3.66 -12.70 -0.61
C ILE A 114 4.73 -11.65 -0.28
N GLY A 115 4.38 -10.37 -0.31
CA GLY A 115 5.26 -9.26 0.05
C GLY A 115 5.71 -9.32 1.51
N GLY A 116 4.80 -9.64 2.43
CA GLY A 116 5.10 -9.90 3.83
C GLY A 116 6.06 -11.09 3.97
N LEU A 117 5.77 -12.23 3.34
CA LEU A 117 6.67 -13.38 3.37
C LEU A 117 8.08 -13.05 2.86
N SER A 118 8.16 -12.31 1.76
CA SER A 118 9.42 -11.91 1.13
C SER A 118 10.21 -10.95 2.03
N SER A 119 9.52 -9.97 2.63
CA SER A 119 10.11 -9.02 3.56
C SER A 119 10.66 -9.70 4.81
N ASN A 120 9.97 -10.71 5.35
CA ASN A 120 10.48 -11.51 6.46
C ASN A 120 11.79 -12.23 6.08
N ARG A 121 11.83 -12.85 4.89
CA ARG A 121 13.01 -13.56 4.41
C ARG A 121 14.21 -12.63 4.22
N VAL A 122 14.00 -11.46 3.61
CA VAL A 122 15.06 -10.46 3.40
C VAL A 122 15.53 -9.89 4.74
N GLY A 123 14.59 -9.51 5.63
CA GLY A 123 14.93 -8.96 6.95
C GLY A 123 15.77 -9.94 7.77
N ARG A 124 15.46 -11.24 7.71
CA ARG A 124 16.27 -12.28 8.36
C ARG A 124 17.65 -12.46 7.74
N ALA A 125 17.80 -12.28 6.43
CA ALA A 125 19.09 -12.40 5.74
C ALA A 125 20.02 -11.22 6.02
N VAL A 126 19.47 -10.02 6.25
CA VAL A 126 20.24 -8.79 6.51
C VAL A 126 20.60 -8.63 8.00
N GLN A 127 19.83 -9.22 8.91
CA GLN A 127 20.12 -9.19 10.36
C GLN A 127 21.20 -10.20 10.82
N VAL A 128 21.82 -10.94 9.88
CA VAL A 128 23.00 -11.80 10.11
C VAL A 128 24.26 -10.98 9.88
#